data_AF-W7AQ89-F1
#
_entry.id   AF-W7AQ89-F1
#
_cell.length_a   1.000
_cell.length_b   1.000
_cell.length_c   1.000
_cell.angle_alpha   90.00
_cell.angle_beta   90.00
_cell.angle_gamma   90.00
#
_symmetry.space_group_name_H-M   'P 1'
#
loop_
_entity.id
_entity.type
_entity.pdbx_description
1 polymer ?
#
loop_
_entity_poly.entity_id
_entity_poly.type
_entity_poly.pdbx_seq_one_letter_code
_entity_poly.pdbx_strand_id
1 'polypeptide(L)'
;MNKTYIKVALALLSIAGYMQNVIFATETAENGCTNKSSYQHMIRSSIFDQYKDEAFDDTDEALAIVHYAQQNKDLLVKLSEVDVHDYSTYSTENGNKIYNKKVGNMDIGRLDFTIPSSSKYPEVYRQYWDFKYEKNIDEKIINGKVARLYCKNTVLFEKHNPDPNYTPLKKIYALGSRIYLRELTVIITPSRVLDYDGEINQETELKEVYENQKQIELDIDPEEALNKLGDNISGFVIKDGDDDQVHVTYINAIYDAGNPTETAQNIKQRDHEYAKILKLAQRIISK
;
A
#
# COMPACT_ATOMS: atom_id res chain seq x y z
N MET A 1 -17.82 33.80 9.08
CA MET A 1 -17.46 32.74 8.12
C MET A 1 -17.78 31.39 8.75
N ASN A 2 -18.68 30.60 8.18
CA ASN A 2 -19.15 29.38 8.81
C ASN A 2 -18.05 28.30 8.75
N LYS A 3 -17.53 27.88 9.91
CA LYS A 3 -16.41 26.92 10.02
C LYS A 3 -16.72 25.60 9.31
N THR A 4 -17.99 25.20 9.27
CA THR A 4 -18.45 23.98 8.57
C THR A 4 -18.34 24.10 7.06
N TYR A 5 -18.67 25.28 6.50
CA TYR A 5 -18.58 25.54 5.07
C TYR A 5 -17.13 25.50 4.56
N ILE A 6 -16.19 26.02 5.36
CA ILE A 6 -14.75 25.99 5.03
C ILE A 6 -14.23 24.55 4.99
N LYS A 7 -14.64 23.70 5.94
CA LYS A 7 -14.27 22.28 5.97
C LYS A 7 -14.82 21.51 4.77
N VAL A 8 -16.09 21.73 4.41
CA VAL A 8 -16.73 21.11 3.25
C VAL A 8 -16.07 21.58 1.95
N ALA A 9 -15.77 22.87 1.83
CA ALA A 9 -15.08 23.42 0.65
C ALA A 9 -13.65 22.87 0.51
N LEU A 10 -12.90 22.75 1.60
CA LEU A 10 -11.56 22.14 1.61
C LEU A 10 -11.60 20.66 1.23
N ALA A 11 -12.59 19.90 1.73
CA ALA A 11 -12.78 18.49 1.36
C ALA A 11 -13.13 18.32 -0.14
N LEU A 12 -13.96 19.21 -0.68
CA LEU A 12 -14.28 19.20 -2.11
C LEU A 12 -13.07 19.63 -2.97
N LEU A 13 -12.23 20.53 -2.49
CA LEU A 13 -10.98 20.93 -3.15
C LEU A 13 -9.92 19.82 -3.13
N SER A 14 -9.81 19.04 -2.06
CA SER A 14 -8.92 17.88 -2.02
C SER A 14 -9.39 16.74 -2.93
N ILE A 15 -10.71 16.53 -3.07
CA ILE A 15 -11.28 15.60 -4.07
C ILE A 15 -11.04 16.11 -5.49
N ALA A 16 -11.26 17.41 -5.76
CA ALA A 16 -11.02 18.00 -7.08
C ALA A 16 -9.53 17.99 -7.46
N GLY A 17 -8.63 18.23 -6.51
CA GLY A 17 -7.18 18.07 -6.71
C GLY A 17 -6.77 16.62 -7.00
N TYR A 18 -7.40 15.65 -6.32
CA TYR A 18 -7.24 14.23 -6.61
C TYR A 18 -7.69 13.89 -8.05
N MET A 19 -8.83 14.43 -8.48
CA MET A 19 -9.34 14.25 -9.86
C MET A 19 -8.52 15.01 -10.91
N GLN A 20 -7.93 16.17 -10.58
CA GLN A 20 -7.08 16.93 -11.51
C GLN A 20 -5.67 16.36 -11.65
N ASN A 21 -5.11 15.74 -10.60
CA ASN A 21 -3.88 14.96 -10.71
C ASN A 21 -4.07 13.70 -11.57
N VAL A 22 -5.28 13.15 -11.59
CA VAL A 22 -5.73 12.12 -12.53
C VAL A 22 -5.87 12.66 -13.96
N ILE A 23 -6.01 13.98 -14.16
CA ILE A 23 -6.13 14.64 -15.47
C ILE A 23 -4.76 15.09 -16.01
N PHE A 24 -3.77 15.45 -15.21
CA PHE A 24 -2.45 15.84 -15.74
C PHE A 24 -1.57 14.68 -16.24
N ALA A 25 -1.93 13.44 -15.91
CA ALA A 25 -1.29 12.23 -16.44
C ALA A 25 -2.05 11.62 -17.65
N THR A 26 -2.96 12.38 -18.28
CA THR A 26 -3.92 11.83 -19.28
C THR A 26 -3.41 11.67 -20.70
N GLU A 27 -2.17 11.99 -21.02
CA GLU A 27 -1.60 11.50 -22.28
C GLU A 27 -1.04 10.08 -22.08
N THR A 28 -1.93 9.09 -22.30
CA THR A 28 -1.72 7.63 -22.48
C THR A 28 -1.90 6.64 -21.31
N ALA A 29 -2.66 6.97 -20.26
CA ALA A 29 -3.16 5.96 -19.33
C ALA A 29 -4.65 6.12 -19.03
N GLU A 30 -5.46 5.14 -19.47
CA GLU A 30 -6.92 5.10 -19.29
C GLU A 30 -7.35 5.27 -17.83
N ASN A 31 -8.05 6.38 -17.60
CA ASN A 31 -8.74 6.76 -16.37
C ASN A 31 -10.05 6.01 -16.17
N GLY A 32 -10.49 5.93 -14.92
CA GLY A 32 -11.88 5.61 -14.62
C GLY A 32 -12.14 5.35 -13.14
N CYS A 33 -12.16 6.39 -12.32
CA CYS A 33 -12.99 6.41 -11.12
C CYS A 33 -14.05 7.51 -11.32
N THR A 34 -15.33 7.11 -11.31
CA THR A 34 -16.59 7.89 -11.41
C THR A 34 -17.05 8.38 -12.80
N ASN A 35 -18.08 7.73 -13.36
CA ASN A 35 -19.48 8.19 -13.32
C ASN A 35 -20.40 7.29 -14.18
N LYS A 36 -21.58 6.98 -13.65
CA LYS A 36 -22.65 6.26 -14.35
C LYS A 36 -23.19 7.10 -15.51
N SER A 37 -22.76 6.83 -16.73
CA SER A 37 -23.53 7.17 -17.94
C SER A 37 -23.16 6.26 -19.10
N SER A 38 -24.12 5.46 -19.58
CA SER A 38 -24.23 4.90 -20.95
C SER A 38 -23.02 4.20 -21.63
N TYR A 39 -21.91 3.92 -20.94
CA TYR A 39 -20.77 3.16 -21.46
C TYR A 39 -20.88 1.65 -21.16
N GLN A 40 -22.05 1.05 -21.37
CA GLN A 40 -22.25 -0.41 -21.22
C GLN A 40 -21.38 -1.25 -22.19
N HIS A 41 -20.55 -0.62 -23.03
CA HIS A 41 -19.60 -1.27 -23.92
C HIS A 41 -18.30 -0.46 -24.05
N MET A 42 -17.51 -0.31 -22.97
CA MET A 42 -16.08 -0.05 -23.16
C MET A 42 -15.24 -0.50 -21.95
N ILE A 43 -14.59 -1.66 -22.16
CA ILE A 43 -13.46 -2.22 -21.42
C ILE A 43 -13.76 -2.73 -20.01
N ARG A 44 -14.34 -3.94 -19.94
CA ARG A 44 -14.08 -4.89 -18.85
C ARG A 44 -12.56 -5.05 -18.70
N SER A 45 -11.97 -4.46 -17.67
CA SER A 45 -10.59 -4.79 -17.29
C SER A 45 -10.56 -6.26 -16.83
N SER A 46 -9.58 -7.04 -17.29
CA SER A 46 -9.46 -8.46 -16.91
C SER A 46 -9.44 -8.71 -15.39
N ILE A 47 -9.03 -7.71 -14.60
CA ILE A 47 -9.09 -7.77 -13.13
C ILE A 47 -10.53 -7.79 -12.64
N PHE A 48 -11.40 -6.89 -13.13
CA PHE A 48 -12.81 -6.89 -12.72
C PHE A 48 -13.54 -8.14 -13.16
N ASP A 49 -13.14 -8.75 -14.28
CA ASP A 49 -13.70 -10.04 -14.70
C ASP A 49 -13.27 -11.18 -13.79
N GLN A 50 -12.00 -11.14 -13.38
CA GLN A 50 -11.41 -12.12 -12.46
C GLN A 50 -12.00 -12.03 -11.05
N TYR A 51 -12.37 -10.83 -10.59
CA TYR A 51 -12.84 -10.55 -9.22
C TYR A 51 -14.24 -9.93 -9.21
N LYS A 52 -15.10 -10.34 -10.15
CA LYS A 52 -16.44 -9.77 -10.33
C LYS A 52 -17.33 -9.98 -9.09
N ASP A 53 -17.10 -11.07 -8.36
CA ASP A 53 -17.93 -11.46 -7.21
C ASP A 53 -17.46 -10.74 -5.94
N GLU A 54 -16.23 -10.21 -5.94
CA GLU A 54 -15.67 -9.36 -4.88
C GLU A 54 -15.77 -7.86 -5.18
N ALA A 55 -16.22 -7.47 -6.38
CA ALA A 55 -16.38 -6.08 -6.76
C ALA A 55 -17.41 -5.38 -5.88
N PHE A 56 -17.07 -4.20 -5.35
CA PHE A 56 -17.93 -3.43 -4.47
C PHE A 56 -17.93 -1.95 -4.85
N ASP A 57 -19.12 -1.37 -4.96
CA ASP A 57 -19.35 0.00 -5.44
C ASP A 57 -20.29 0.72 -4.47
N ASP A 58 -19.73 1.15 -3.33
CA ASP A 58 -20.37 2.07 -2.39
C ASP A 58 -19.54 3.35 -2.26
N THR A 59 -20.21 4.51 -2.40
CA THR A 59 -19.53 5.80 -2.45
C THR A 59 -19.04 6.26 -1.07
N ASP A 60 -19.79 5.95 -0.01
CA ASP A 60 -19.45 6.37 1.34
C ASP A 60 -18.26 5.57 1.87
N GLU A 61 -18.28 4.25 1.66
CA GLU A 61 -17.16 3.37 1.99
C GLU A 61 -15.92 3.74 1.17
N ALA A 62 -16.08 4.05 -0.12
CA ALA A 62 -14.98 4.51 -0.97
C ALA A 62 -14.31 5.78 -0.42
N LEU A 63 -15.08 6.73 0.13
CA LEU A 63 -14.53 7.94 0.74
C LEU A 63 -13.70 7.62 1.99
N ALA A 64 -14.20 6.73 2.85
CA ALA A 64 -13.50 6.29 4.06
C ALA A 64 -12.18 5.58 3.72
N ILE A 65 -12.19 4.72 2.68
CA ILE A 65 -11.00 4.04 2.17
C ILE A 65 -9.97 5.02 1.62
N VAL A 66 -10.41 6.02 0.86
CA VAL A 66 -9.50 7.04 0.32
C VAL A 66 -8.80 7.79 1.45
N HIS A 67 -9.53 8.19 2.49
CA HIS A 67 -8.94 8.85 3.66
C HIS A 67 -7.92 7.92 4.35
N TYR A 68 -8.29 6.67 4.62
CA TYR A 68 -7.41 5.68 5.24
C TYR A 68 -6.14 5.44 4.40
N ALA A 69 -6.27 5.23 3.09
CA ALA A 69 -5.16 5.00 2.19
C ALA A 69 -4.27 6.25 2.07
N GLN A 70 -4.84 7.46 2.05
CA GLN A 70 -4.08 8.70 2.00
C GLN A 70 -3.19 8.87 3.24
N GLN A 71 -3.69 8.61 4.44
CA GLN A 71 -2.88 8.71 5.66
C GLN A 71 -1.67 7.74 5.62
N ASN A 72 -1.89 6.49 5.20
CA ASN A 72 -0.83 5.50 5.06
C ASN A 72 0.21 5.94 3.99
N LYS A 73 -0.26 6.47 2.85
CA LYS A 73 0.61 6.99 1.80
C LYS A 73 1.44 8.18 2.26
N ASP A 74 0.86 9.12 2.99
CA ASP A 74 1.59 10.28 3.50
C ASP A 74 2.67 9.87 4.51
N LEU A 75 2.36 8.91 5.38
CA LEU A 75 3.36 8.38 6.31
C LEU A 75 4.51 7.66 5.58
N LEU A 76 4.20 6.81 4.60
CA LEU A 76 5.21 6.11 3.80
C LEU A 76 6.13 7.07 3.04
N VAL A 77 5.57 8.12 2.43
CA VAL A 77 6.35 9.15 1.73
C VAL A 77 7.29 9.84 2.72
N LYS A 78 6.79 10.30 3.86
CA LYS A 78 7.63 10.96 4.87
C LYS A 78 8.73 10.04 5.40
N LEU A 79 8.41 8.79 5.71
CA LEU A 79 9.40 7.79 6.15
C LEU A 79 10.47 7.52 5.08
N SER A 80 10.13 7.60 3.78
CA SER A 80 11.11 7.42 2.69
C SER A 80 12.10 8.60 2.58
N GLU A 81 11.72 9.76 3.13
CA GLU A 81 12.51 11.00 3.10
C GLU A 81 13.35 11.20 4.38
N VAL A 82 13.12 10.38 5.41
CA VAL A 82 13.93 10.37 6.63
C VAL A 82 15.38 10.01 6.28
N ASP A 83 16.31 10.74 6.90
CA ASP A 83 17.74 10.47 6.82
C ASP A 83 18.07 9.19 7.60
N VAL A 84 18.87 8.32 6.99
CA VAL A 84 19.20 6.98 7.50
C VAL A 84 20.53 6.93 8.29
N HIS A 85 21.14 8.07 8.61
CA HIS A 85 22.45 8.14 9.29
C HIS A 85 22.48 7.43 10.65
N ASP A 86 21.37 7.41 11.38
CA ASP A 86 21.24 6.75 12.67
C ASP A 86 20.63 5.34 12.58
N TYR A 87 20.37 4.84 11.36
CA TYR A 87 19.96 3.47 11.12
C TYR A 87 21.17 2.53 11.09
N SER A 88 20.98 1.33 11.64
CA SER A 88 21.89 0.22 11.37
C SER A 88 21.80 -0.14 9.89
N THR A 89 22.94 -0.22 9.20
CA THR A 89 22.99 -0.48 7.75
C THR A 89 23.65 -1.82 7.48
N TYR A 90 23.04 -2.61 6.61
CA TYR A 90 23.65 -3.80 6.04
C TYR A 90 23.53 -3.80 4.51
N SER A 91 24.56 -4.30 3.85
CA SER A 91 24.56 -4.44 2.39
C SER A 91 24.27 -5.89 2.02
N THR A 92 23.39 -6.10 1.05
CA THR A 92 23.21 -7.40 0.40
C THR A 92 24.44 -7.75 -0.45
N GLU A 93 24.60 -9.02 -0.81
CA GLU A 93 25.69 -9.48 -1.71
C GLU A 93 25.72 -8.70 -3.05
N ASN A 94 24.56 -8.22 -3.49
CA ASN A 94 24.40 -7.44 -4.73
C ASN A 94 24.54 -5.92 -4.51
N GLY A 95 24.99 -5.48 -3.34
CA GLY A 95 25.24 -4.06 -3.02
C GLY A 95 24.01 -3.23 -2.64
N ASN A 96 22.80 -3.80 -2.66
CA ASN A 96 21.60 -3.10 -2.18
C ASN A 96 21.70 -2.83 -0.68
N LYS A 97 21.20 -1.67 -0.25
CA LYS A 97 21.31 -1.22 1.14
C LYS A 97 20.00 -1.49 1.87
N ILE A 98 20.12 -2.05 3.05
CA ILE A 98 19.00 -2.24 3.95
C ILE A 98 19.34 -1.59 5.29
N TYR A 99 18.37 -0.85 5.79
CA TYR A 99 18.45 -0.04 6.98
C TYR A 99 17.46 -0.58 8.01
N ASN A 100 17.88 -0.70 9.26
CA ASN A 100 16.97 -0.99 10.36
C ASN A 100 17.18 -0.01 11.51
N LYS A 101 16.07 0.37 12.15
CA LYS A 101 16.08 1.21 13.34
C LYS A 101 14.95 0.77 14.27
N LYS A 102 15.25 0.73 15.57
CA LYS A 102 14.26 0.48 16.61
C LYS A 102 13.91 1.78 17.30
N VAL A 103 12.63 2.15 17.30
CA VAL A 103 12.09 3.36 17.95
C VAL A 103 10.96 2.92 18.87
N GLY A 104 11.19 2.94 20.19
CA GLY A 104 10.23 2.39 21.15
C GLY A 104 9.91 0.92 20.88
N ASN A 105 8.63 0.64 20.61
CA ASN A 105 8.14 -0.69 20.25
C ASN A 105 8.13 -0.96 18.74
N MET A 106 8.54 0.01 17.93
CA MET A 106 8.58 -0.12 16.48
C MET A 106 9.95 -0.61 16.00
N ASP A 107 9.95 -1.64 15.17
CA ASP A 107 11.11 -2.08 14.39
C ASP A 107 10.93 -1.66 12.92
N ILE A 108 11.63 -0.62 12.50
CA ILE A 108 11.54 -0.02 11.17
C ILE A 108 12.58 -0.68 10.27
N GLY A 109 12.14 -1.36 9.22
CA GLY A 109 12.99 -1.84 8.14
C GLY A 109 12.78 -1.01 6.87
N ARG A 110 13.88 -0.71 6.17
CA ARG A 110 13.88 0.01 4.88
C ARG A 110 14.87 -0.62 3.91
N LEU A 111 14.42 -0.93 2.70
CA LEU A 111 15.23 -1.42 1.60
C LEU A 111 15.23 -0.36 0.49
N ASP A 112 16.42 0.12 0.12
CA ASP A 112 16.62 1.05 -0.99
C ASP A 112 17.42 0.39 -2.12
N PHE A 113 16.93 0.55 -3.35
CA PHE A 113 17.61 0.10 -4.56
C PHE A 113 17.18 0.92 -5.78
N THR A 114 17.96 0.83 -6.85
CA THR A 114 17.65 1.49 -8.12
C THR A 114 17.48 0.48 -9.24
N ILE A 115 16.60 0.78 -10.17
CA ILE A 115 16.42 0.06 -11.43
C ILE A 115 16.89 1.01 -12.55
N PRO A 116 17.93 0.65 -13.32
CA PRO A 116 18.39 1.48 -14.43
C PRO A 116 17.30 1.71 -15.48
N SER A 117 17.32 2.89 -16.11
CA SER A 117 16.36 3.36 -17.12
C SER A 117 15.02 3.82 -16.51
N SER A 118 14.79 5.13 -16.54
CA SER A 118 13.50 5.77 -16.18
C SER A 118 12.33 5.16 -16.95
N SER A 119 12.56 4.72 -18.19
CA SER A 119 11.55 4.05 -19.03
C SER A 119 10.95 2.77 -18.40
N LYS A 120 11.62 2.16 -17.41
CA LYS A 120 11.11 0.99 -16.69
C LYS A 120 10.11 1.35 -15.60
N TYR A 121 9.93 2.64 -15.28
CA TYR A 121 9.01 3.12 -14.25
C TYR A 121 7.61 2.51 -14.35
N PRO A 122 6.95 2.46 -15.53
CA PRO A 122 5.65 1.82 -15.68
C PRO A 122 5.64 0.32 -15.42
N GLU A 123 6.73 -0.38 -15.75
CA GLU A 123 6.85 -1.80 -15.49
C GLU A 123 7.04 -2.08 -14.00
N VAL A 124 7.89 -1.28 -13.33
CA VAL A 124 8.20 -1.38 -11.90
C VAL A 124 6.93 -1.35 -11.05
N TYR A 125 6.15 -0.27 -11.11
CA TYR A 125 4.95 -0.18 -10.28
C TYR A 125 3.86 -1.18 -10.69
N ARG A 126 3.86 -1.71 -11.92
CA ARG A 126 2.92 -2.75 -12.37
C ARG A 126 3.29 -4.12 -11.82
N GLN A 127 4.58 -4.46 -11.81
CA GLN A 127 5.04 -5.74 -11.29
C GLN A 127 4.98 -5.80 -9.75
N TYR A 128 5.27 -4.69 -9.06
CA TYR A 128 5.13 -4.61 -7.60
C TYR A 128 3.67 -4.55 -7.14
N TRP A 129 2.75 -3.99 -7.93
CA TRP A 129 1.30 -4.04 -7.72
C TRP A 129 0.65 -5.15 -8.55
N ASP A 130 1.07 -6.39 -8.32
CA ASP A 130 0.46 -7.57 -8.95
C ASP A 130 -0.10 -8.52 -7.90
N PHE A 131 -1.44 -8.58 -7.86
CA PHE A 131 -2.20 -9.44 -6.95
C PHE A 131 -3.04 -10.48 -7.71
N LYS A 132 -2.95 -10.55 -9.05
CA LYS A 132 -3.78 -11.44 -9.88
C LYS A 132 -3.52 -12.90 -9.55
N TYR A 133 -4.52 -13.78 -9.64
CA TYR A 133 -4.37 -15.20 -9.29
C TYR A 133 -3.30 -15.94 -10.12
N GLU A 134 -3.15 -15.58 -11.39
CA GLU A 134 -2.48 -16.39 -12.43
C GLU A 134 -0.97 -16.59 -12.28
N LYS A 135 -0.29 -15.79 -11.45
CA LYS A 135 1.14 -15.99 -11.17
C LYS A 135 1.36 -16.95 -10.00
N ASN A 136 2.49 -17.66 -10.05
CA ASN A 136 3.00 -18.43 -8.92
C ASN A 136 3.12 -17.53 -7.68
N ILE A 137 2.68 -18.01 -6.52
CA ILE A 137 2.70 -17.25 -5.25
C ILE A 137 4.12 -16.75 -4.93
N ASP A 138 5.14 -17.55 -5.24
CA ASP A 138 6.56 -17.22 -5.01
C ASP A 138 7.09 -16.08 -5.89
N GLU A 139 6.30 -15.61 -6.87
CA GLU A 139 6.67 -14.52 -7.77
C GLU A 139 5.93 -13.21 -7.45
N LYS A 140 5.02 -13.24 -6.47
CA LYS A 140 4.23 -12.08 -6.06
C LYS A 140 4.78 -11.47 -4.78
N ILE A 141 4.77 -10.15 -4.77
CA ILE A 141 5.03 -9.36 -3.56
C ILE A 141 3.75 -9.22 -2.73
N ILE A 142 2.62 -8.94 -3.40
CA ILE A 142 1.32 -8.79 -2.73
C ILE A 142 0.64 -10.15 -2.67
N ASN A 143 0.58 -10.68 -1.46
CA ASN A 143 -0.03 -11.96 -1.16
C ASN A 143 -1.30 -11.76 -0.32
N GLY A 144 -2.32 -12.57 -0.59
CA GLY A 144 -3.60 -12.51 0.08
C GLY A 144 -4.73 -12.90 -0.88
N LYS A 145 -5.83 -13.40 -0.31
CA LYS A 145 -7.05 -13.62 -1.09
C LYS A 145 -7.77 -12.27 -1.20
N VAL A 146 -8.25 -11.92 -2.39
CA VAL A 146 -9.08 -10.72 -2.55
C VAL A 146 -10.39 -10.94 -1.81
N ALA A 147 -10.67 -10.10 -0.83
CA ALA A 147 -11.92 -10.10 -0.07
C ALA A 147 -12.91 -9.10 -0.65
N ARG A 148 -12.40 -7.95 -1.12
CA ARG A 148 -13.19 -6.89 -1.76
C ARG A 148 -12.35 -6.10 -2.75
N LEU A 149 -12.85 -5.93 -3.97
CA LEU A 149 -12.25 -5.12 -5.03
C LEU A 149 -13.00 -3.80 -5.17
N TYR A 150 -12.38 -2.70 -4.76
CA TYR A 150 -12.95 -1.36 -4.92
C TYR A 150 -12.63 -0.80 -6.31
N CYS A 151 -11.37 -0.93 -6.71
CA CYS A 151 -10.94 -0.57 -8.06
C CYS A 151 -9.62 -1.30 -8.42
N LYS A 152 -9.17 -1.14 -9.67
CA LYS A 152 -7.89 -1.72 -10.16
C LYS A 152 -6.66 -1.39 -9.29
N ASN A 153 -6.76 -0.33 -8.50
CA ASN A 153 -5.67 0.20 -7.67
C ASN A 153 -5.91 0.05 -6.17
N THR A 154 -7.05 -0.46 -5.70
CA THR A 154 -7.37 -0.50 -4.26
C THR A 154 -8.18 -1.74 -3.94
N VAL A 155 -7.65 -2.58 -3.06
CA VAL A 155 -8.14 -3.93 -2.81
C VAL A 155 -8.02 -4.24 -1.32
N LEU A 156 -9.06 -4.85 -0.77
CA LEU A 156 -9.01 -5.45 0.56
C LEU A 156 -8.59 -6.91 0.44
N PHE A 157 -7.55 -7.28 1.18
CA PHE A 157 -7.01 -8.63 1.19
C PHE A 157 -7.36 -9.34 2.49
N GLU A 158 -7.86 -10.57 2.39
CA GLU A 158 -7.85 -11.57 3.46
C GLU A 158 -6.44 -12.16 3.54
N LYS A 159 -5.77 -11.94 4.68
CA LYS A 159 -4.45 -12.51 5.00
C LYS A 159 -4.64 -13.92 5.54
N HIS A 160 -3.77 -14.83 5.14
CA HIS A 160 -3.75 -16.16 5.72
C HIS A 160 -3.33 -16.07 7.19
N ASN A 161 -4.07 -16.74 8.09
CA ASN A 161 -3.74 -16.79 9.50
C ASN A 161 -2.39 -17.54 9.68
N PRO A 162 -1.36 -16.95 10.32
CA PRO A 162 -0.08 -17.61 10.50
C PRO A 162 -0.14 -18.82 11.45
N ASP A 163 -1.16 -18.94 12.30
CA ASP A 163 -1.30 -20.06 13.23
C ASP A 163 -2.41 -21.05 12.80
N PRO A 164 -2.05 -22.23 12.27
CA PRO A 164 -3.03 -23.26 11.92
C PRO A 164 -3.73 -23.88 13.14
N ASN A 165 -3.25 -23.63 14.37
CA ASN A 165 -3.83 -24.16 15.60
C ASN A 165 -4.92 -23.26 16.21
N TYR A 166 -5.08 -22.02 15.73
CA TYR A 166 -6.14 -21.14 16.21
C TYR A 166 -7.49 -21.56 15.63
N THR A 167 -8.37 -22.07 16.51
CA THR A 167 -9.75 -22.45 16.17
C THR A 167 -10.72 -21.64 17.03
N PRO A 168 -11.68 -20.91 16.43
CA PRO A 168 -11.92 -20.78 15.00
C PRO A 168 -10.84 -19.94 14.28
N LEU A 169 -10.64 -20.22 12.99
CA LEU A 169 -9.73 -19.45 12.12
C LEU A 169 -10.22 -18.00 12.07
N LYS A 170 -9.55 -17.09 12.79
CA LYS A 170 -9.82 -15.67 12.68
C LYS A 170 -9.33 -15.16 11.32
N LYS A 171 -10.22 -14.59 10.51
CA LYS A 171 -9.87 -13.94 9.26
C LYS A 171 -9.30 -12.56 9.56
N ILE A 172 -8.17 -12.24 8.93
CA ILE A 172 -7.46 -10.97 9.11
C ILE A 172 -7.53 -10.23 7.79
N TYR A 173 -7.90 -8.95 7.84
CA TYR A 173 -8.05 -8.14 6.64
C TYR A 173 -7.09 -6.97 6.65
N ALA A 174 -6.50 -6.65 5.50
CA ALA A 174 -5.64 -5.48 5.34
C ALA A 174 -5.80 -4.87 3.94
N LEU A 175 -5.81 -3.54 3.88
CA LEU A 175 -5.94 -2.82 2.63
C LEU A 175 -4.60 -2.77 1.89
N GLY A 176 -4.62 -3.08 0.61
CA GLY A 176 -3.56 -2.69 -0.32
C GLY A 176 -4.06 -1.62 -1.27
N SER A 177 -3.19 -0.68 -1.65
CA SER A 177 -3.54 0.33 -2.63
C SER A 177 -2.32 0.84 -3.40
N ARG A 178 -2.50 1.21 -4.67
CA ARG A 178 -1.52 1.90 -5.50
C ARG A 178 -2.00 3.31 -5.81
N ILE A 179 -1.22 4.32 -5.44
CA ILE A 179 -1.55 5.73 -5.57
C ILE A 179 -0.51 6.41 -6.45
N TYR A 180 -0.95 7.05 -7.52
CA TYR A 180 -0.12 7.82 -8.41
C TYR A 180 -0.05 9.28 -7.97
N LEU A 181 1.16 9.81 -7.88
CA LEU A 181 1.46 11.23 -7.74
C LEU A 181 2.28 11.68 -8.95
N ARG A 182 2.53 12.99 -9.07
CA ARG A 182 3.19 13.57 -10.23
C ARG A 182 4.58 12.96 -10.52
N GLU A 183 5.38 12.75 -9.48
CA GLU A 183 6.79 12.34 -9.60
C GLU A 183 7.06 10.97 -8.97
N LEU A 184 6.04 10.36 -8.35
CA LEU A 184 6.19 9.09 -7.66
C LEU A 184 4.90 8.28 -7.58
N THR A 185 5.05 6.99 -7.37
CA THR A 185 3.95 6.04 -7.15
C THR A 185 4.15 5.42 -5.78
N VAL A 186 3.11 5.43 -4.95
CA VAL A 186 3.11 4.75 -3.66
C VAL A 186 2.29 3.47 -3.75
N ILE A 187 2.85 2.36 -3.32
CA ILE A 187 2.12 1.11 -3.15
C ILE A 187 2.03 0.81 -1.66
N ILE A 188 0.84 0.93 -1.10
CA ILE A 188 0.49 0.45 0.24
C ILE A 188 0.30 -1.06 0.13
N THR A 189 1.14 -1.81 0.84
CA THR A 189 0.99 -3.27 0.92
C THR A 189 0.08 -3.67 2.09
N PRO A 190 -0.61 -4.82 2.03
CA PRO A 190 -1.56 -5.24 3.06
C PRO A 190 -0.88 -5.70 4.37
N SER A 191 -0.39 -4.74 5.16
CA SER A 191 0.27 -4.98 6.45
C SER A 191 -0.51 -4.46 7.64
N ARG A 192 -1.13 -3.29 7.50
CA ARG A 192 -1.96 -2.69 8.55
C ARG A 192 -3.33 -3.39 8.60
N VAL A 193 -3.54 -4.16 9.66
CA VAL A 193 -4.74 -4.97 9.88
C VAL A 193 -5.91 -4.07 10.25
N LEU A 194 -7.07 -4.30 9.64
CA LEU A 194 -8.31 -3.66 10.04
C LEU A 194 -8.81 -4.26 11.35
N ASP A 195 -9.21 -3.40 12.27
CA ASP A 195 -9.98 -3.78 13.46
C ASP A 195 -11.40 -4.22 13.07
N TYR A 196 -11.51 -5.45 12.57
CA TYR A 196 -12.77 -6.09 12.18
C TYR A 196 -12.71 -7.57 12.52
N ASP A 197 -13.70 -8.05 13.26
CA ASP A 197 -13.84 -9.45 13.63
C ASP A 197 -15.11 -10.03 13.00
N GLY A 198 -14.95 -10.59 11.80
CA GLY A 198 -16.07 -11.14 11.05
C GLY A 198 -15.65 -11.67 9.69
N GLU A 199 -16.60 -12.21 8.95
CA GLU A 199 -16.40 -12.51 7.54
C GLU A 199 -16.84 -11.31 6.69
N ILE A 200 -16.18 -11.11 5.55
CA ILE A 200 -16.56 -10.09 4.58
C ILE A 200 -17.26 -10.77 3.41
N ASN A 201 -18.49 -10.32 3.15
CA ASN A 201 -19.29 -10.67 1.98
C ASN A 201 -19.78 -9.39 1.28
N GLN A 202 -20.64 -9.50 0.27
CA GLN A 202 -21.15 -8.33 -0.45
C GLN A 202 -22.11 -7.44 0.36
N GLU A 203 -22.67 -7.94 1.47
CA GLU A 203 -23.60 -7.19 2.32
C GLU A 203 -22.90 -6.52 3.52
N THR A 204 -21.60 -6.80 3.72
CA THR A 204 -20.84 -6.27 4.86
C THR A 204 -20.53 -4.78 4.66
N GLU A 205 -20.97 -3.91 5.55
CA GLU A 205 -20.61 -2.49 5.52
C GLU A 205 -19.26 -2.26 6.22
N LEU A 206 -18.27 -1.69 5.53
CA LEU A 206 -16.93 -1.45 6.08
C LEU A 206 -16.62 0.03 6.27
N LYS A 207 -17.55 0.94 5.92
CA LYS A 207 -17.38 2.39 6.11
C LYS A 207 -16.96 2.71 7.55
N GLU A 208 -17.75 2.28 8.54
CA GLU A 208 -17.46 2.53 9.94
C GLU A 208 -16.17 1.84 10.39
N VAL A 209 -15.85 0.66 9.85
CA VAL A 209 -14.58 -0.03 10.11
C VAL A 209 -13.40 0.85 9.71
N TYR A 210 -13.43 1.47 8.53
CA TYR A 210 -12.39 2.38 8.07
C TYR A 210 -12.36 3.70 8.85
N GLU A 211 -13.52 4.29 9.17
CA GLU A 211 -13.61 5.54 9.94
C GLU A 211 -13.10 5.39 11.37
N ASN A 212 -13.25 4.20 11.96
CA ASN A 212 -12.80 3.89 13.32
C ASN A 212 -11.34 3.43 13.41
N GLN A 213 -10.63 3.25 12.29
CA GLN A 213 -9.20 2.94 12.33
C GLN A 213 -8.41 4.07 13.00
N LYS A 214 -7.34 3.73 13.73
CA LYS A 214 -6.47 4.74 14.35
C LYS A 214 -5.96 5.71 13.28
N GLN A 215 -6.10 7.00 13.56
CA GLN A 215 -5.59 8.04 12.66
C GLN A 215 -4.08 8.18 12.82
N ILE A 216 -3.43 8.62 11.74
CA ILE A 216 -1.99 8.90 11.74
C ILE A 216 -1.78 10.40 12.01
N GLU A 217 -1.02 10.73 13.06
CA GLU A 217 -0.57 12.09 13.35
C GLU A 217 0.53 12.50 12.36
N LEU A 218 0.15 13.19 11.29
CA LEU A 218 1.08 13.54 10.20
C LEU A 218 1.83 14.86 10.44
N ASP A 219 1.55 15.63 11.49
CA ASP A 219 2.14 16.95 11.76
C ASP A 219 3.38 16.89 12.68
N ILE A 220 3.90 15.70 12.92
CA ILE A 220 5.08 15.43 13.74
C ILE A 220 6.15 14.66 12.94
N ASP A 221 7.27 14.33 13.59
CA ASP A 221 8.30 13.47 13.02
C ASP A 221 7.70 12.12 12.58
N PRO A 222 8.00 11.60 11.37
CA PRO A 222 7.36 10.39 10.85
C PRO A 222 7.69 9.12 11.62
N GLU A 223 8.86 9.01 12.27
CA GLU A 223 9.18 7.87 13.13
C GLU A 223 8.40 7.96 14.45
N GLU A 224 8.25 9.17 15.00
CA GLU A 224 7.39 9.42 16.16
C GLU A 224 5.92 9.09 15.84
N ALA A 225 5.41 9.57 14.69
CA ALA A 225 4.06 9.28 14.20
C ALA A 225 3.81 7.79 14.06
N LEU A 226 4.78 7.07 13.50
CA LEU A 226 4.71 5.62 13.34
C LEU A 226 4.69 4.89 14.69
N ASN A 227 5.53 5.28 15.65
CA ASN A 227 5.52 4.68 16.99
C ASN A 227 4.23 4.98 17.75
N LYS A 228 3.63 6.18 17.59
CA LYS A 228 2.32 6.53 18.16
C LYS A 228 1.16 5.76 17.53
N LEU A 229 1.21 5.54 16.22
CA LEU A 229 0.22 4.71 15.51
C LEU A 229 0.12 3.33 16.15
N GLY A 230 1.28 2.76 16.49
CA GLY A 230 1.38 1.46 17.17
C GLY A 230 0.77 0.32 16.37
N ASP A 231 0.89 0.39 15.04
CA ASP A 231 0.46 -0.64 14.09
C ASP A 231 1.58 -0.88 13.06
N ASN A 232 1.52 -2.03 12.37
CA ASN A 232 2.40 -2.30 11.24
C ASN A 232 2.09 -1.37 10.06
N ILE A 233 3.13 -1.00 9.30
CA ILE A 233 2.97 -0.36 8.00
C ILE A 233 4.05 -0.87 7.05
N SER A 234 3.66 -1.09 5.79
CA SER A 234 4.62 -1.42 4.76
C SER A 234 4.14 -0.99 3.39
N GLY A 235 5.10 -0.66 2.53
CA GLY A 235 4.79 -0.18 1.20
C GLY A 235 6.01 0.31 0.44
N PHE A 236 5.79 0.58 -0.84
CA PHE A 236 6.79 1.10 -1.75
C PHE A 236 6.56 2.58 -2.00
N VAL A 237 7.65 3.34 -2.08
CA VAL A 237 7.71 4.67 -2.68
C VAL A 237 8.63 4.54 -3.90
N ILE A 238 8.06 4.70 -5.09
CA ILE A 238 8.73 4.49 -6.37
C ILE A 238 8.81 5.85 -7.07
N LYS A 239 10.02 6.40 -7.20
CA LYS A 239 10.26 7.71 -7.82
C LYS A 239 10.84 7.52 -9.22
N ASP A 240 10.31 8.28 -10.18
CA ASP A 240 10.92 8.41 -11.50
C ASP A 240 12.00 9.49 -11.38
N GLY A 241 13.27 9.08 -11.36
CA GLY A 241 14.39 9.98 -11.08
C GLY A 241 14.82 10.77 -12.31
N ASP A 242 15.29 12.01 -12.09
CA ASP A 242 15.87 12.85 -13.14
C ASP A 242 17.23 12.33 -13.66
N ASP A 243 17.76 11.25 -13.08
CA ASP A 243 19.05 10.61 -13.37
C ASP A 243 18.93 9.38 -14.28
N ASP A 244 17.80 9.24 -14.99
CA ASP A 244 17.45 8.09 -15.82
C ASP A 244 17.42 6.76 -15.04
N GLN A 245 16.97 6.83 -13.78
CA GLN A 245 16.79 5.67 -12.93
C GLN A 245 15.43 5.69 -12.24
N VAL A 246 14.93 4.50 -11.94
CA VAL A 246 13.78 4.33 -11.05
C VAL A 246 14.30 4.05 -9.65
N HIS A 247 14.03 4.96 -8.72
CA HIS A 247 14.41 4.81 -7.32
C HIS A 247 13.28 4.13 -6.56
N VAL A 248 13.59 3.02 -5.89
CA VAL A 248 12.60 2.25 -5.12
C VAL A 248 13.02 2.18 -3.67
N THR A 249 12.16 2.71 -2.81
CA THR A 249 12.25 2.55 -1.36
C THR A 249 11.09 1.67 -0.90
N TYR A 250 11.40 0.54 -0.28
CA TYR A 250 10.42 -0.31 0.39
C TYR A 250 10.59 -0.19 1.90
N ILE A 251 9.51 0.19 2.59
CA ILE A 251 9.47 0.29 4.04
C ILE A 251 8.62 -0.85 4.57
N ASN A 252 9.07 -1.49 5.65
CA ASN A 252 8.30 -2.47 6.40
C ASN A 252 8.61 -2.33 7.90
N ALA A 253 7.71 -1.64 8.58
CA ALA A 253 7.78 -1.41 10.02
C ALA A 253 6.82 -2.33 10.77
N ILE A 254 7.36 -2.96 11.81
CA ILE A 254 6.70 -4.00 12.60
C ILE A 254 6.58 -3.50 14.03
N TYR A 255 5.36 -3.45 14.54
CA TYR A 255 5.08 -3.06 15.91
C TYR A 255 5.12 -4.28 16.84
N ASP A 256 5.90 -4.20 17.91
CA ASP A 256 5.90 -5.19 18.99
C ASP A 256 4.76 -4.89 19.98
N ALA A 257 3.66 -5.63 19.83
CA ALA A 257 2.50 -5.55 20.72
C ALA A 257 2.68 -6.33 22.04
N GLY A 258 3.92 -6.65 22.44
CA GLY A 258 4.21 -7.48 23.61
C GLY A 258 4.24 -8.98 23.29
N ASN A 259 4.42 -9.33 22.01
CA ASN A 259 4.56 -10.71 21.54
C ASN A 259 5.90 -10.87 20.80
N PRO A 260 7.00 -11.16 21.51
CA PRO A 260 8.34 -11.22 20.92
C PRO A 260 8.48 -12.32 19.85
N THR A 261 7.76 -13.43 20.00
CA THR A 261 7.80 -14.56 19.06
C THR A 261 7.21 -14.17 17.71
N GLU A 262 6.02 -13.55 17.72
CA GLU A 262 5.36 -13.06 16.51
C GLU A 262 6.18 -11.93 15.87
N THR A 263 6.73 -11.02 16.67
CA THR A 263 7.62 -9.95 16.19
C THR A 263 8.84 -10.54 15.48
N ALA A 264 9.50 -11.55 16.07
CA ALA A 264 10.64 -12.22 15.44
C ALA A 264 10.26 -12.96 14.15
N GLN A 265 9.06 -13.56 14.09
CA GLN A 265 8.54 -14.19 12.86
C GLN A 265 8.27 -13.15 11.77
N ASN A 266 7.67 -12.01 12.11
CA ASN A 266 7.42 -10.91 11.18
C ASN A 266 8.73 -10.32 10.63
N ILE A 267 9.76 -10.16 11.48
CA ILE A 267 11.09 -9.71 11.05
C ILE A 267 11.71 -10.72 10.07
N LYS A 268 11.64 -12.02 10.38
CA LYS A 268 12.09 -13.06 9.45
C LYS A 268 11.32 -13.01 8.13
N GLN A 269 10.00 -12.82 8.17
CA GLN A 269 9.19 -12.70 6.96
C GLN A 269 9.61 -11.48 6.13
N ARG A 270 9.89 -10.34 6.77
CA ARG A 270 10.40 -9.14 6.11
C ARG A 270 11.69 -9.41 5.34
N ASP A 271 12.63 -10.16 5.91
CA ASP A 271 13.88 -10.52 5.23
C ASP A 271 13.63 -11.40 3.98
N HIS A 272 12.66 -12.33 4.05
CA HIS A 272 12.24 -13.12 2.89
C HIS A 272 11.58 -12.24 1.82
N GLU A 273 10.76 -11.25 2.22
CA GLU A 273 10.15 -10.31 1.28
C GLU A 273 11.20 -9.42 0.60
N TYR A 274 12.24 -8.96 1.31
CA TYR A 274 13.36 -8.25 0.68
C TYR A 274 14.03 -9.07 -0.41
N ALA A 275 14.27 -10.37 -0.18
CA ALA A 275 14.84 -11.26 -1.19
C ALA A 275 13.92 -11.39 -2.43
N LYS A 276 12.60 -11.52 -2.25
CA LYS A 276 11.63 -11.55 -3.36
C LYS A 276 11.60 -10.25 -4.13
N ILE A 277 11.59 -9.11 -3.43
CA ILE A 277 11.59 -7.76 -4.03
C ILE A 277 12.81 -7.57 -4.92
N LEU A 278 14.00 -7.93 -4.43
CA LEU A 278 15.24 -7.80 -5.18
C LEU A 278 15.33 -8.78 -6.35
N LYS A 279 14.82 -10.02 -6.19
CA LYS A 279 14.72 -10.99 -7.30
C LYS A 279 13.79 -10.47 -8.41
N LEU A 280 12.69 -9.82 -8.05
CA LEU A 280 11.78 -9.18 -9.01
C LEU A 280 12.45 -8.00 -9.71
N ALA A 281 13.19 -7.17 -8.98
CA ALA A 281 13.99 -6.08 -9.53
C ALA A 281 14.98 -6.60 -10.59
N GLN A 282 15.73 -7.66 -10.28
CA GLN A 282 16.67 -8.29 -11.23
C GLN A 282 15.98 -8.75 -12.52
N ARG A 283 14.79 -9.36 -12.40
CA ARG A 283 13.99 -9.78 -13.56
C ARG A 283 13.56 -8.61 -14.43
N ILE A 284 13.21 -7.46 -13.83
CA ILE A 284 12.87 -6.23 -14.56
C ILE A 284 14.13 -5.64 -15.22
N ILE A 285 15.28 -5.72 -14.57
CA ILE A 285 16.56 -5.24 -15.10
C ILE A 285 17.00 -6.07 -16.33
N SER A 286 16.79 -7.39 -16.30
CA SER A 286 17.22 -8.30 -17.37
C SER A 286 16.34 -8.30 -18.62
N LYS A 287 15.19 -7.61 -18.61
CA LYS A 287 14.36 -7.38 -19.79
C LYS A 287 14.82 -6.13 -20.54
#